data_AF-A0A2I2KUM8-F1
#
_entry.id   AF-A0A2I2KUM8-F1
#
_cell.length_a   1.000
_cell.length_b   1.000
_cell.length_c   1.000
_cell.angle_alpha   90.00
_cell.angle_beta   90.00
_cell.angle_gamma   90.00
#
_symmetry.space_group_name_H-M   'P 1'
#
loop_
_entity.id
_entity.type
_entity.pdbx_description
1 polymer ?
#
loop_
_entity_poly.entity_id
_entity_poly.type
_entity_poly.pdbx_seq_one_letter_code
_entity_poly.pdbx_strand_id
1 'polypeptide(L)'
;MAANAAIRIEIVVAPGVPATLVRRAVEKARDPEIDECWCTFDVEWPTNHPNLKQAVSLARENGIRLAISNPCFELWLVLHFEDHRRFSDNATIERRSRELDGRSGKGIDPAVYMPRRWEAVERARALEAMHLRNSVRFPADNPSSSMADLVIATGGQAAAPDYSESRGDGPGRRGVRSNR
;
A
#
# COMPACT_ATOMS: atom_id res chain seq x y z
N MET A 1 -2.30 -19.64 -24.95
CA MET A 1 -1.70 -18.40 -25.47
C MET A 1 -1.86 -17.34 -24.39
N ALA A 2 -0.80 -16.96 -23.68
CA ALA A 2 -0.86 -15.83 -22.76
C ALA A 2 -0.91 -14.56 -23.61
N ALA A 3 -1.99 -13.80 -23.51
CA ALA A 3 -2.05 -12.48 -24.13
C ALA A 3 -1.04 -11.60 -23.39
N ASN A 4 0.06 -11.24 -24.05
CA ASN A 4 0.89 -10.13 -23.61
C ASN A 4 0.07 -8.85 -23.82
N ALA A 5 -0.79 -8.52 -22.85
CA ALA A 5 -1.39 -7.21 -22.78
C ALA A 5 -0.29 -6.22 -22.44
N ALA A 6 0.19 -5.47 -23.42
CA ALA A 6 1.14 -4.39 -23.19
C ALA A 6 0.43 -3.29 -22.38
N ILE A 7 0.87 -3.06 -21.14
CA ILE A 7 0.36 -1.96 -20.31
C ILE A 7 1.22 -0.73 -20.58
N ARG A 8 0.59 0.37 -20.99
CA ARG A 8 1.23 1.69 -21.10
C ARG A 8 0.92 2.49 -19.83
N ILE A 9 1.95 2.79 -19.04
CA ILE A 9 1.81 3.59 -17.82
C ILE A 9 2.31 5.01 -18.10
N GLU A 10 1.45 6.00 -17.92
CA GLU A 10 1.81 7.42 -17.91
C GLU A 10 1.81 7.93 -16.46
N ILE A 11 2.95 8.43 -15.98
CA ILE A 11 3.08 9.00 -14.63
C ILE A 11 3.04 10.52 -14.73
N VAL A 12 2.04 11.13 -14.11
CA VAL A 12 1.91 12.59 -13.99
C VAL A 12 2.19 13.02 -12.56
N VAL A 13 3.28 13.74 -12.34
CA VAL A 13 3.60 14.33 -11.04
C VAL A 13 3.07 15.76 -10.98
N ALA A 14 2.21 16.03 -10.00
CA ALA A 14 1.51 17.31 -9.85
C ALA A 14 1.53 17.77 -8.38
N PRO A 15 1.92 19.02 -8.09
CA PRO A 15 1.73 19.57 -6.75
C PRO A 15 0.26 19.85 -6.49
N GLY A 16 -0.21 19.63 -5.26
CA GLY A 16 -1.54 20.02 -4.82
C GLY A 16 -2.11 19.11 -3.72
N VAL A 17 -3.23 19.55 -3.15
CA VAL A 17 -4.03 18.74 -2.22
C VAL A 17 -4.79 17.63 -2.97
N PRO A 18 -5.20 16.54 -2.29
CA PRO A 18 -5.87 15.39 -2.93
C PRO A 18 -7.03 15.75 -3.87
N ALA A 19 -7.89 16.70 -3.49
CA ALA A 19 -9.02 17.10 -4.33
C ALA A 19 -8.59 17.71 -5.68
N THR A 20 -7.44 18.40 -5.73
CA THR A 20 -6.89 18.96 -6.97
C THR A 20 -6.29 17.86 -7.85
N LEU A 21 -5.64 16.86 -7.25
CA LEU A 21 -5.14 15.69 -7.98
C LEU A 21 -6.27 14.92 -8.65
N VAL A 22 -7.35 14.65 -7.89
CA VAL A 22 -8.52 13.95 -8.41
C VAL A 22 -9.18 14.73 -9.56
N ARG A 23 -9.35 16.05 -9.44
CA ARG A 23 -9.88 16.85 -10.57
C ARG A 23 -9.05 16.74 -11.84
N ARG A 24 -7.71 16.72 -11.72
CA ARG A 24 -6.82 16.53 -12.87
C ARG A 24 -6.97 15.14 -13.47
N ALA A 25 -7.08 14.11 -12.63
CA ALA A 25 -7.35 12.75 -13.09
C ALA A 25 -8.69 12.63 -13.82
N VAL A 26 -9.74 13.32 -13.37
CA VAL A 26 -11.04 13.38 -14.08
C VAL A 26 -10.89 13.96 -15.48
N GLU A 27 -10.15 15.06 -15.64
CA GLU A 27 -9.91 15.64 -16.96
C GLU A 27 -9.07 14.71 -17.84
N LYS A 28 -8.05 14.06 -17.27
CA LYS A 28 -7.18 13.11 -17.99
C LYS A 28 -7.94 11.86 -18.42
N ALA A 29 -8.85 11.34 -17.59
CA ALA A 29 -9.67 10.17 -17.88
C ALA A 29 -10.69 10.37 -19.03
N ARG A 30 -10.83 11.58 -19.57
CA ARG A 30 -11.60 11.81 -20.81
C ARG A 30 -10.86 11.37 -22.07
N ASP A 31 -9.56 11.14 -21.98
CA ASP A 31 -8.77 10.59 -23.07
C ASP A 31 -9.20 9.13 -23.33
N PRO A 32 -9.73 8.80 -24.52
CA PRO A 32 -10.20 7.46 -24.83
C PRO A 32 -9.08 6.41 -24.87
N GLU A 33 -7.81 6.81 -24.89
CA GLU A 33 -6.68 5.88 -24.77
C GLU A 33 -6.33 5.48 -23.33
N ILE A 34 -7.10 5.95 -22.34
CA ILE A 34 -6.87 5.68 -20.91
C ILE A 34 -7.96 4.75 -20.37
N ASP A 35 -7.59 3.49 -20.12
CA ASP A 35 -8.50 2.49 -19.54
C ASP A 35 -8.75 2.73 -18.04
N GLU A 36 -7.71 3.14 -17.30
CA GLU A 36 -7.78 3.40 -15.87
C GLU A 36 -6.97 4.64 -15.48
N CYS A 37 -7.55 5.47 -14.61
CA CYS A 37 -6.85 6.60 -14.02
C CYS A 37 -6.78 6.43 -12.50
N TRP A 38 -5.58 6.60 -11.95
CA TRP A 38 -5.29 6.42 -10.54
C TRP A 38 -4.74 7.71 -9.93
N CYS A 39 -5.18 8.05 -8.72
CA CYS A 39 -4.55 9.07 -7.88
C CYS A 39 -3.88 8.41 -6.67
N THR A 40 -2.61 8.76 -6.46
CA THR A 40 -1.85 8.32 -5.30
C THR A 40 -1.57 9.51 -4.39
N PHE A 41 -1.93 9.43 -3.12
CA PHE A 41 -1.64 10.48 -2.13
C PHE A 41 -1.74 9.94 -0.70
N ASP A 42 -1.21 10.71 0.24
CA ASP A 42 -1.20 10.35 1.65
C ASP A 42 -2.36 11.02 2.41
N VAL A 43 -2.67 10.49 3.60
CA VAL A 43 -3.64 11.15 4.51
C VAL A 43 -2.98 12.30 5.29
N GLU A 44 -1.72 12.11 5.68
CA GLU A 44 -0.94 12.88 6.65
C GLU A 44 -1.52 12.84 8.07
N TRP A 45 -0.65 12.64 9.08
CA TRP A 45 -1.00 12.67 10.50
C TRP A 45 0.12 13.36 11.31
N PRO A 46 -0.19 14.28 12.27
CA PRO A 46 -1.48 14.50 12.94
C PRO A 46 -2.45 15.46 12.25
N THR A 47 -2.01 16.15 11.21
CA THR A 47 -2.85 17.09 10.46
C THR A 47 -3.11 16.55 9.09
N ASN A 48 -4.33 16.10 8.86
CA ASN A 48 -4.77 15.59 7.58
C ASN A 48 -4.83 16.71 6.52
N HIS A 49 -4.69 16.33 5.25
CA HIS A 49 -4.99 17.24 4.14
C HIS A 49 -6.44 17.76 4.21
N PRO A 50 -6.69 19.03 3.83
CA PRO A 50 -8.04 19.55 3.75
C PRO A 50 -8.85 18.79 2.70
N ASN A 51 -10.16 18.63 2.96
CA ASN A 51 -11.12 18.07 2.01
C ASN A 51 -10.83 16.64 1.52
N LEU A 52 -10.10 15.81 2.28
CA LEU A 52 -9.85 14.40 1.91
C LEU A 52 -11.12 13.62 1.57
N LYS A 53 -12.18 13.73 2.39
CA LYS A 53 -13.47 13.07 2.12
C LYS A 53 -14.08 13.52 0.80
N GLN A 54 -13.98 14.82 0.47
CA GLN A 54 -14.45 15.35 -0.80
C GLN A 54 -13.65 14.79 -1.98
N ALA A 55 -12.32 14.67 -1.84
CA ALA A 55 -11.48 14.05 -2.86
C ALA A 55 -11.88 12.59 -3.13
N VAL A 56 -12.15 11.82 -2.07
CA VAL A 56 -12.61 10.43 -2.19
C VAL A 56 -13.98 10.35 -2.87
N SER A 57 -14.95 11.18 -2.46
CA SER A 57 -16.26 11.24 -3.11
C SER A 57 -16.16 11.59 -4.59
N LEU A 58 -15.38 12.63 -4.92
CA LEU A 58 -15.17 13.07 -6.30
C LEU A 58 -14.56 11.96 -7.16
N ALA A 59 -13.57 11.23 -6.63
CA ALA A 59 -12.93 10.15 -7.36
C ALA A 59 -13.92 9.03 -7.67
N ARG A 60 -14.70 8.61 -6.65
CA ARG A 60 -15.75 7.59 -6.80
C ARG A 60 -16.80 7.98 -7.83
N GLU A 61 -17.27 9.23 -7.79
CA GLU A 61 -18.30 9.74 -8.70
C GLU A 61 -17.84 9.79 -10.17
N ASN A 62 -16.53 9.84 -10.42
CA ASN A 62 -15.95 9.95 -11.76
C ASN A 62 -15.14 8.71 -12.18
N GLY A 63 -15.27 7.59 -11.46
CA GLY A 63 -14.56 6.35 -11.79
C GLY A 63 -13.04 6.42 -11.63
N ILE A 64 -12.51 7.40 -10.89
CA ILE A 64 -11.07 7.52 -10.61
C ILE A 64 -10.71 6.60 -9.45
N ARG A 65 -9.68 5.77 -9.64
CA ARG A 65 -9.18 4.85 -8.62
C ARG A 65 -8.18 5.54 -7.70
N LEU A 66 -8.10 5.09 -6.45
CA LEU A 66 -7.27 5.72 -5.42
C LEU A 66 -6.31 4.72 -4.78
N ALA A 67 -5.04 5.09 -4.70
CA ALA A 67 -4.01 4.37 -3.95
C ALA A 67 -3.49 5.27 -2.82
N ILE A 68 -4.08 5.14 -1.63
CA ILE A 68 -3.87 6.03 -0.50
C ILE A 68 -3.08 5.31 0.58
N SER A 69 -2.11 5.98 1.20
CA SER A 69 -1.46 5.48 2.41
C SER A 69 -1.75 6.37 3.63
N ASN A 70 -2.08 5.74 4.76
CA ASN A 70 -2.47 6.39 5.99
C ASN A 70 -1.60 5.85 7.14
N PRO A 71 -0.65 6.64 7.69
CA PRO A 71 -0.61 8.11 7.57
C PRO A 71 0.15 8.63 6.35
N CYS A 72 1.14 7.91 5.84
CA CYS A 72 2.01 8.36 4.75
C CYS A 72 2.50 7.20 3.87
N PHE A 73 3.08 7.51 2.71
CA PHE A 73 3.58 6.54 1.75
C PHE A 73 4.61 5.59 2.35
N GLU A 74 5.43 6.04 3.31
CA GLU A 74 6.41 5.19 3.98
C GLU A 74 5.77 4.01 4.73
N LEU A 75 4.47 4.06 5.06
CA LEU A 75 3.79 2.90 5.61
C LEU A 75 3.78 1.76 4.60
N TRP A 76 3.51 2.04 3.33
CA TRP A 76 3.58 1.05 2.27
C TRP A 76 4.98 0.41 2.18
N LEU A 77 6.03 1.20 2.41
CA LEU A 77 7.41 0.70 2.45
C LEU A 77 7.66 -0.21 3.66
N VAL A 78 7.19 0.16 4.85
CA VAL A 78 7.26 -0.70 6.06
C VAL A 78 6.57 -2.04 5.80
N LEU A 79 5.40 -2.02 5.16
CA LEU A 79 4.62 -3.23 4.88
C LEU A 79 5.32 -4.21 3.93
N HIS A 80 6.38 -3.83 3.22
CA HIS A 80 7.19 -4.80 2.47
C HIS A 80 8.02 -5.72 3.37
N PHE A 81 8.33 -5.29 4.59
CA PHE A 81 9.22 -6.03 5.49
C PHE A 81 8.47 -6.65 6.66
N GLU A 82 7.46 -5.97 7.19
CA GLU A 82 6.80 -6.41 8.42
C GLU A 82 5.34 -5.97 8.55
N ASP A 83 4.61 -6.64 9.43
CA ASP A 83 3.27 -6.23 9.86
C ASP A 83 3.37 -4.94 10.67
N HIS A 84 2.54 -3.94 10.36
CA HIS A 84 2.45 -2.71 11.15
C HIS A 84 1.00 -2.36 11.48
N ARG A 85 0.51 -2.80 12.66
CA ARG A 85 -0.89 -2.60 13.10
C ARG A 85 -1.07 -1.40 14.04
N ARG A 86 0.01 -0.76 14.46
CA ARG A 86 -0.01 0.30 15.47
C ARG A 86 -0.32 1.65 14.83
N PHE A 87 -1.28 2.37 15.40
CA PHE A 87 -1.50 3.79 15.09
C PHE A 87 -0.18 4.57 15.20
N SER A 88 0.17 5.32 14.17
CA SER A 88 1.46 6.02 14.08
C SER A 88 1.33 7.36 13.37
N ASP A 89 2.21 8.31 13.68
CA ASP A 89 2.39 9.53 12.91
C ASP A 89 3.39 9.33 11.75
N ASN A 90 3.48 10.34 10.87
CA ASN A 90 4.39 10.30 9.72
C ASN A 90 5.85 10.07 10.16
N ALA A 91 6.32 10.79 11.19
CA ALA A 91 7.71 10.73 11.64
C ALA A 91 8.11 9.34 12.15
N THR A 92 7.20 8.63 12.83
CA THR A 92 7.43 7.26 13.31
C THR A 92 7.55 6.28 12.16
N ILE A 93 6.64 6.35 11.19
CA ILE A 93 6.64 5.47 10.02
C ILE A 93 7.84 5.75 9.12
N GLU A 94 8.16 7.03 8.88
CA GLU A 94 9.29 7.45 8.06
C GLU A 94 10.61 6.93 8.65
N ARG A 95 10.84 7.12 9.95
CA ARG A 95 12.01 6.57 10.65
C ARG A 95 12.07 5.05 10.51
N ARG A 96 10.96 4.35 10.77
CA ARG A 96 10.92 2.89 10.70
C ARG A 96 11.24 2.38 9.29
N SER A 97 10.71 3.03 8.26
CA SER A 97 10.98 2.64 6.87
C SER A 97 12.47 2.74 6.51
N ARG A 98 13.18 3.76 7.02
CA ARG A 98 14.63 3.92 6.82
C ARG A 98 15.46 2.90 7.59
N GLU A 99 15.01 2.50 8.78
CA GLU A 99 15.67 1.43 9.54
C GLU A 99 15.61 0.09 8.79
N LEU A 100 14.52 -0.15 8.05
CA LEU A 100 14.29 -1.40 7.35
C LEU A 100 15.06 -1.51 6.02
N ASP A 101 15.16 -0.42 5.26
CA ASP A 101 15.83 -0.42 3.95
C ASP A 101 17.22 0.23 3.92
N GLY A 102 17.65 0.85 5.03
CA GLY A 102 18.96 1.49 5.17
C GLY A 102 19.15 2.76 4.35
N ARG A 103 18.08 3.37 3.80
CA ARG A 103 18.22 4.55 2.92
C ARG A 103 18.59 5.82 3.70
N SER A 104 19.52 6.59 3.15
CA SER A 104 19.92 7.91 3.67
C SER A 104 19.21 9.08 2.99
N GLY A 105 18.57 8.84 1.84
CA GLY A 105 17.90 9.85 1.02
C GLY A 105 16.41 9.59 0.81
N LYS A 106 15.83 10.31 -0.14
CA LYS A 106 14.42 10.15 -0.55
C LYS A 106 14.21 9.05 -1.61
N GLY A 107 15.29 8.61 -2.26
CA GLY A 107 15.23 7.54 -3.24
C GLY A 107 15.03 6.17 -2.57
N ILE A 108 14.25 5.32 -3.22
CA ILE A 108 14.08 3.91 -2.86
C ILE A 108 14.76 3.04 -3.93
N ASP A 109 15.30 1.90 -3.52
CA ASP A 109 15.85 0.91 -4.45
C ASP A 109 14.79 -0.14 -4.81
N PRO A 110 14.26 -0.16 -6.05
CA PRO A 110 13.24 -1.12 -6.45
C PRO A 110 13.66 -2.58 -6.26
N ALA A 111 14.96 -2.91 -6.32
CA ALA A 111 15.45 -4.26 -6.12
C ALA A 111 15.19 -4.79 -4.70
N VAL A 112 15.08 -3.89 -3.72
CA VAL A 112 14.76 -4.22 -2.33
C VAL A 112 13.26 -4.50 -2.16
N TYR A 113 12.41 -3.76 -2.86
CA TYR A 113 10.96 -3.77 -2.67
C TYR A 113 10.22 -4.73 -3.60
N MET A 114 10.59 -4.78 -4.88
CA MET A 114 9.84 -5.55 -5.90
C MET A 114 9.68 -7.05 -5.59
N PRO A 115 10.69 -7.76 -5.03
CA PRO A 115 10.51 -9.16 -4.62
C PRO A 115 9.47 -9.36 -3.51
N ARG A 116 9.24 -8.34 -2.67
CA ARG A 116 8.37 -8.40 -1.48
C ARG A 116 7.00 -7.75 -1.69
N ARG A 117 6.72 -7.24 -2.89
CA ARG A 117 5.49 -6.48 -3.17
C ARG A 117 4.21 -7.25 -2.84
N TRP A 118 4.20 -8.57 -3.01
CA TRP A 118 3.04 -9.39 -2.69
C TRP A 118 2.85 -9.59 -1.19
N GLU A 119 3.94 -9.68 -0.42
CA GLU A 119 3.87 -9.65 1.04
C GLU A 119 3.28 -8.30 1.50
N ALA A 120 3.69 -7.18 0.88
CA ALA A 120 3.12 -5.87 1.17
C ALA A 120 1.61 -5.80 0.86
N VAL A 121 1.18 -6.39 -0.26
CA VAL A 121 -0.25 -6.54 -0.62
C VAL A 121 -0.99 -7.30 0.48
N GLU A 122 -0.49 -8.46 0.89
CA GLU A 122 -1.11 -9.29 1.93
C GLU A 122 -1.24 -8.55 3.27
N ARG A 123 -0.17 -7.89 3.71
CA ARG A 123 -0.16 -7.13 4.97
C ARG A 123 -1.10 -5.92 4.92
N ALA A 124 -1.19 -5.23 3.79
CA ALA A 124 -2.15 -4.16 3.57
C ALA A 124 -3.61 -4.66 3.61
N ARG A 125 -3.91 -5.79 2.97
CA ARG A 125 -5.24 -6.43 3.06
C ARG A 125 -5.59 -6.88 4.47
N ALA A 126 -4.61 -7.34 5.24
CA ALA A 126 -4.82 -7.69 6.63
C ALA A 126 -5.21 -6.46 7.49
N LEU A 127 -4.63 -5.29 7.22
CA LEU A 127 -5.02 -4.02 7.85
C LEU A 127 -6.44 -3.61 7.44
N GLU A 128 -6.77 -3.67 6.16
CA GLU A 128 -8.11 -3.39 5.66
C GLU A 128 -9.16 -4.30 6.34
N ALA A 129 -8.92 -5.61 6.37
CA ALA A 129 -9.80 -6.56 7.04
C ALA A 129 -9.93 -6.28 8.54
N MET A 130 -8.85 -5.88 9.21
CA MET A 130 -8.88 -5.48 10.62
C MET A 130 -9.78 -4.26 10.85
N HIS A 131 -9.62 -3.21 10.05
CA HIS A 131 -10.45 -1.99 10.16
C HIS A 131 -11.91 -2.26 9.86
N LEU A 132 -12.20 -3.09 8.85
CA LEU A 132 -13.56 -3.52 8.53
C LEU A 132 -14.22 -4.24 9.72
N ARG A 133 -13.53 -5.20 10.33
CA ARG A 133 -14.02 -5.91 11.54
C ARG A 133 -14.27 -4.96 12.70
N ASN A 134 -13.41 -3.96 12.87
CA ASN A 134 -13.49 -2.99 13.96
C ASN A 134 -14.41 -1.80 13.65
N SER A 135 -15.10 -1.80 12.50
CA SER A 135 -15.95 -0.69 12.02
C SER A 135 -15.22 0.66 11.93
N VAL A 136 -13.90 0.63 11.77
CA VAL A 136 -13.10 1.82 11.48
C VAL A 136 -13.20 2.10 9.98
N ARG A 137 -13.24 3.38 9.61
CA ARG A 137 -13.42 3.84 8.23
C ARG A 137 -12.46 4.99 7.94
N PHE A 138 -12.10 5.13 6.67
CA PHE A 138 -11.35 6.28 6.17
C PHE A 138 -11.96 7.63 6.62
N PRO A 139 -11.15 8.62 7.04
CA PRO A 139 -9.68 8.59 7.15
C PRO A 139 -9.16 8.15 8.54
N ALA A 140 -9.99 7.57 9.40
CA ALA A 140 -9.60 7.15 10.76
C ALA A 140 -8.91 5.78 10.82
N ASP A 141 -8.77 5.10 9.68
CA ASP A 141 -8.18 3.78 9.49
C ASP A 141 -6.65 3.79 9.46
N ASN A 142 -6.02 4.56 10.36
CA ASN A 142 -4.57 4.53 10.54
C ASN A 142 -4.18 3.33 11.43
N PRO A 143 -3.27 2.43 11.00
CA PRO A 143 -2.56 2.44 9.71
C PRO A 143 -3.33 1.70 8.61
N SER A 144 -3.27 2.17 7.36
CA SER A 144 -3.82 1.48 6.17
C SER A 144 -3.12 1.90 4.87
N SER A 145 -3.17 1.07 3.84
CA SER A 145 -2.69 1.45 2.50
C SER A 145 -3.47 0.72 1.39
N SER A 146 -4.11 1.47 0.49
CA SER A 146 -4.74 0.92 -0.73
C SER A 146 -3.78 0.85 -1.92
N MET A 147 -2.47 1.05 -1.70
CA MET A 147 -1.43 0.75 -2.70
C MET A 147 -1.48 -0.71 -3.19
N ALA A 148 -2.01 -1.60 -2.36
CA ALA A 148 -2.28 -2.99 -2.74
C ALA A 148 -3.17 -3.08 -4.00
N ASP A 149 -4.19 -2.24 -4.13
CA ASP A 149 -5.08 -2.22 -5.30
C ASP A 149 -4.33 -1.83 -6.57
N LEU A 150 -3.45 -0.81 -6.47
CA LEU A 150 -2.64 -0.35 -7.59
C LEU A 150 -1.62 -1.41 -8.04
N VAL A 151 -0.98 -2.10 -7.09
CA VAL A 151 -0.03 -3.18 -7.40
C VAL A 151 -0.75 -4.35 -8.07
N ILE A 152 -1.95 -4.71 -7.62
CA ILE A 152 -2.75 -5.76 -8.25
C ILE A 152 -3.13 -5.36 -9.68
N ALA A 153 -3.58 -4.12 -9.88
CA ALA A 153 -3.98 -3.63 -11.20
C ALA A 153 -2.81 -3.57 -12.20
N THR A 154 -1.61 -3.22 -11.74
CA THR A 154 -0.40 -3.10 -12.58
C THR A 154 0.38 -4.40 -12.72
N GLY A 155 0.24 -5.33 -11.79
CA GLY A 155 0.99 -6.59 -11.75
C GLY A 155 0.51 -7.69 -12.72
N GLY A 156 -0.67 -7.52 -13.33
CA GLY A 156 -1.33 -8.55 -14.14
C GLY A 156 -1.74 -9.78 -13.32
N GLN A 157 -2.57 -10.67 -13.88
CA GLN A 157 -2.91 -11.99 -13.32
C GLN A 157 -1.69 -12.96 -13.33
N ALA A 158 -0.51 -12.50 -12.92
CA ALA A 158 0.60 -13.39 -12.61
C ALA A 158 0.35 -13.95 -11.20
N ALA A 159 0.02 -15.24 -11.15
CA ALA A 159 -0.28 -16.02 -9.96
C ALA A 159 0.50 -15.53 -8.74
N ALA A 160 -0.24 -15.19 -7.67
CA ALA A 160 0.35 -15.11 -6.34
C ALA A 160 1.17 -16.39 -6.13
N PRO A 161 2.42 -16.31 -5.66
CA PRO A 161 3.17 -17.51 -5.35
C PRO A 161 2.37 -18.32 -4.32
N ASP A 162 2.19 -19.61 -4.57
CA ASP A 162 1.59 -20.52 -3.60
C ASP A 162 2.58 -20.69 -2.43
N TYR A 163 2.38 -19.90 -1.37
CA TYR A 163 3.18 -19.95 -0.14
C TYR A 163 2.71 -21.05 0.83
N SER A 164 2.14 -22.16 0.34
CA SER A 164 1.65 -23.25 1.21
C SER A 164 2.73 -24.19 1.77
N GLU A 165 4.01 -24.05 1.42
CA GLU A 165 5.08 -24.91 1.97
C GLU A 165 6.25 -24.12 2.58
N SER A 166 6.06 -23.63 3.80
CA SER A 166 7.17 -23.40 4.75
C SER A 166 6.69 -23.37 6.20
N ARG A 167 6.08 -24.47 6.64
CA ARG A 167 6.07 -24.84 8.06
C ARG A 167 7.03 -26.02 8.24
N GLY A 168 8.33 -25.73 8.22
CA GLY A 168 9.41 -26.66 8.53
C GLY A 168 10.09 -26.27 9.84
N ASP A 169 9.97 -27.15 10.83
CA ASP A 169 10.83 -27.34 12.01
C ASP A 169 11.17 -26.16 12.93
N GLY A 170 10.39 -26.06 14.01
CA GLY A 170 10.87 -25.47 15.27
C GLY A 170 11.78 -26.47 16.01
N PRO A 171 12.83 -26.01 16.72
CA PRO A 171 13.77 -26.91 17.38
C PRO A 171 13.10 -27.68 18.52
N GLY A 172 13.20 -29.01 18.43
CA GLY A 172 12.66 -29.97 19.39
C GLY A 172 13.14 -29.72 20.83
N ARG A 173 12.18 -29.74 21.75
CA ARG A 173 12.42 -29.69 23.20
C ARG A 173 13.20 -30.93 23.64
N ARG A 174 14.43 -30.75 24.12
CA ARG A 174 15.18 -31.79 24.85
C ARG A 174 14.48 -32.08 26.17
N GLY A 175 14.00 -33.31 26.32
CA GLY A 175 13.48 -33.83 27.59
C GLY A 175 14.59 -33.97 28.63
N VAL A 176 14.34 -33.42 29.81
CA VAL A 176 15.12 -33.66 31.02
C VAL A 176 14.76 -35.05 31.55
N ARG A 177 15.73 -35.96 31.58
CA ARG A 177 15.61 -37.23 32.32
C ARG A 177 15.89 -36.96 33.80
N SER A 178 14.91 -37.29 34.63
CA SER A 178 15.05 -37.44 36.08
C SER A 178 15.86 -38.71 36.38
N ASN A 179 16.91 -38.58 37.19
CA ASN A 179 17.62 -39.71 37.77
C ASN A 179 17.16 -39.93 39.22
N ARG A 180 17.06 -41.22 39.58
CA ARG A 180 16.99 -41.70 40.97
C ARG A 180 18.17 -41.20 41.80
#